data_AF-A0A7S4QB23-F1
#
_entry.id   AF-A0A7S4QB23-F1
#
_cell.length_a   1.000
_cell.length_b   1.000
_cell.length_c   1.000
_cell.angle_alpha   90.00
_cell.angle_beta   90.00
_cell.angle_gamma   90.00
#
_symmetry.space_group_name_H-M   'P 1'
#
loop_
_entity.id
_entity.type
_entity.pdbx_description
1 polymer ?
#
loop_
_entity_poly.entity_id
_entity_poly.type
_entity_poly.pdbx_seq_one_letter_code
_entity_poly.pdbx_strand_id
1 'polypeptide(L)'
;PNKVDVAAAQALATQIGDVTTLDEAPPSFTSLSIEDPTANSSSIVVTFELNEVGTAYCRPVRTDSAEGPTMAVQRILAADWGAAYNGTPATLEMTGLLRHADGEAFAGLDEQRQYDVHCWAKDAAVDGGGLSRPNYMSQAYADAAVAATAAPQGGTTAG
;
A
#
# COMPACT_ATOMS: atom_id res chain seq x y z
N PRO A 1 -44.07 -34.04 -10.29
CA PRO A 1 -44.10 -32.73 -10.97
C PRO A 1 -43.58 -31.63 -10.04
N ASN A 2 -42.59 -30.84 -10.49
CA ASN A 2 -42.09 -29.71 -9.72
C ASN A 2 -43.20 -28.64 -9.65
N LYS A 3 -43.50 -28.12 -8.45
CA LYS A 3 -44.62 -27.17 -8.24
C LYS A 3 -44.28 -25.73 -8.61
N VAL A 4 -43.02 -25.47 -8.93
CA VAL A 4 -42.54 -24.16 -9.37
C VAL A 4 -42.21 -24.27 -10.85
N ASP A 5 -42.85 -23.44 -11.67
CA ASP A 5 -42.51 -23.34 -13.08
C ASP A 5 -41.30 -22.41 -13.29
N VAL A 6 -40.69 -22.50 -14.47
CA VAL A 6 -39.50 -21.70 -14.80
C VAL A 6 -39.82 -20.20 -14.82
N ALA A 7 -41.07 -19.81 -15.11
CA ALA A 7 -41.48 -18.41 -15.12
C ALA A 7 -41.52 -17.81 -13.70
N ALA A 8 -41.97 -18.58 -12.71
CA ALA A 8 -41.95 -18.19 -11.30
C ALA A 8 -40.51 -18.06 -10.77
N ALA A 9 -39.60 -18.94 -11.22
CA ALA A 9 -38.18 -18.84 -10.87
C ALA A 9 -37.50 -17.61 -11.51
N GLN A 10 -37.82 -17.30 -12.76
CA GLN A 10 -37.29 -16.12 -13.46
C GLN A 10 -37.87 -14.81 -12.89
N ALA A 11 -39.16 -14.78 -12.57
CA ALA A 11 -39.80 -13.63 -11.94
C ALA A 11 -39.18 -13.35 -10.57
N LEU A 12 -38.90 -14.39 -9.77
CA LEU A 12 -38.18 -14.25 -8.51
C LEU A 12 -36.75 -13.73 -8.73
N ALA A 13 -36.01 -14.25 -9.71
CA ALA A 13 -34.66 -13.78 -10.02
C ALA A 13 -34.64 -12.30 -10.44
N THR A 14 -35.57 -11.87 -11.30
CA THR A 14 -35.73 -10.46 -11.68
C THR A 14 -36.14 -9.59 -10.49
N GLN A 15 -36.93 -10.13 -9.55
CA GLN A 15 -37.38 -9.39 -8.35
C GLN A 15 -36.30 -9.29 -7.27
N ILE A 16 -35.40 -10.28 -7.17
CA ILE A 16 -34.19 -10.25 -6.33
C ILE A 16 -33.21 -9.19 -6.87
N GLY A 17 -33.17 -8.99 -8.18
CA GLY A 17 -32.25 -8.05 -8.82
C GLY A 17 -30.81 -8.60 -8.86
N ASP A 18 -29.85 -7.70 -9.08
CA ASP A 18 -28.44 -8.08 -9.09
C ASP A 18 -27.98 -8.47 -7.69
N VAL A 19 -27.50 -9.70 -7.54
CA VAL A 19 -26.82 -10.14 -6.32
C VAL A 19 -25.38 -9.62 -6.40
N THR A 20 -25.16 -8.43 -5.84
CA THR A 20 -23.81 -7.91 -5.64
C THR A 20 -23.25 -8.53 -4.37
N THR A 21 -22.12 -9.23 -4.48
CA THR A 21 -21.32 -9.58 -3.31
C THR A 21 -20.45 -8.37 -2.97
N LEU A 22 -20.42 -7.99 -1.70
CA LEU A 22 -19.48 -6.97 -1.23
C LEU A 22 -18.06 -7.50 -1.43
N ASP A 23 -17.17 -6.70 -2.02
CA ASP A 23 -15.77 -7.08 -2.10
C ASP A 23 -15.15 -7.01 -0.70
N GLU A 24 -14.60 -8.13 -0.25
CA GLU A 24 -13.90 -8.26 1.03
C GLU A 24 -12.41 -8.55 0.80
N ALA A 25 -11.97 -8.67 -0.46
CA ALA A 25 -10.56 -8.80 -0.77
C ALA A 25 -9.86 -7.46 -0.52
N PRO A 26 -8.70 -7.46 0.14
CA PRO A 26 -7.93 -6.23 0.29
C PRO A 26 -7.23 -5.85 -1.02
N PRO A 27 -6.93 -4.55 -1.22
CA PRO A 27 -6.20 -4.09 -2.39
C PRO A 27 -4.80 -4.66 -2.38
N SER A 28 -4.31 -5.00 -3.56
CA SER A 28 -2.96 -5.47 -3.80
C SER A 28 -2.20 -4.52 -4.71
N PHE A 29 -0.91 -4.36 -4.45
CA PHE A 29 -0.03 -3.56 -5.29
C PHE A 29 0.19 -4.27 -6.63
N THR A 30 -0.22 -3.63 -7.72
CA THR A 30 0.10 -4.05 -9.09
C THR A 30 1.42 -3.47 -9.56
N SER A 31 1.78 -2.30 -9.02
CA SER A 31 3.07 -1.65 -9.18
C SER A 31 3.46 -1.00 -7.85
N LEU A 32 4.73 -1.13 -7.48
CA LEU A 32 5.29 -0.48 -6.31
C LEU A 32 6.77 -0.22 -6.59
N SER A 33 7.14 1.04 -6.77
CA SER A 33 8.50 1.46 -7.10
C SER A 33 8.91 2.67 -6.29
N ILE A 34 10.21 2.77 -6.06
CA ILE A 34 10.86 3.93 -5.43
C ILE A 34 11.54 4.71 -6.56
N GLU A 35 11.35 6.02 -6.60
CA GLU A 35 12.07 6.90 -7.52
C GLU A 35 13.57 6.86 -7.20
N ASP A 36 14.41 7.10 -8.21
CA ASP A 36 15.86 7.18 -8.01
C ASP A 36 16.20 8.22 -6.92
N PRO A 37 16.77 7.81 -5.77
CA PRO A 37 17.06 8.71 -4.66
C PRO A 37 18.15 9.74 -5.01
N THR A 38 18.85 9.60 -6.14
CA THR A 38 19.77 10.64 -6.64
C THR A 38 19.04 11.84 -7.24
N ALA A 39 17.75 11.72 -7.57
CA ALA A 39 16.92 12.82 -8.05
C ALA A 39 16.49 13.77 -6.91
N ASN A 40 16.30 13.24 -5.69
CA ASN A 40 15.93 13.99 -4.49
C ASN A 40 16.64 13.42 -3.24
N SER A 41 17.73 14.07 -2.78
CA SER A 41 18.50 13.56 -1.63
C SER A 41 17.81 13.74 -0.28
N SER A 42 16.74 14.55 -0.21
CA SER A 42 16.00 14.88 1.01
C SER A 42 14.66 14.16 1.17
N SER A 43 14.25 13.34 0.20
CA SER A 43 12.97 12.64 0.25
C SER A 43 13.02 11.26 -0.41
N ILE A 44 12.18 10.36 0.07
CA ILE A 44 11.92 9.06 -0.56
C ILE A 44 10.56 9.17 -1.22
N VAL A 45 10.54 9.03 -2.55
CA VAL A 45 9.33 9.11 -3.37
C VAL A 45 8.95 7.70 -3.81
N VAL A 46 7.75 7.27 -3.42
CA VAL A 46 7.18 5.98 -3.80
C VAL A 46 6.08 6.21 -4.83
N THR A 47 6.15 5.52 -5.96
CA THR A 47 5.06 5.47 -6.93
C THR A 47 4.40 4.10 -6.86
N PHE A 48 3.08 4.06 -6.78
CA PHE A 48 2.33 2.82 -6.63
C PHE A 48 1.03 2.82 -7.44
N GLU A 49 0.61 1.61 -7.79
CA GLU A 49 -0.69 1.30 -8.36
C GLU A 49 -1.31 0.15 -7.57
N LEU A 50 -2.63 0.21 -7.39
CA LEU A 50 -3.42 -0.85 -6.76
C LEU A 50 -4.33 -1.50 -7.81
N ASN A 51 -4.72 -2.75 -7.58
CA ASN A 51 -5.71 -3.45 -8.42
C ASN A 51 -7.13 -2.88 -8.29
N GLU A 52 -7.37 -2.00 -7.32
CA GLU A 52 -8.65 -1.33 -7.04
C GLU A 52 -8.43 0.02 -6.33
N VAL A 53 -9.49 0.81 -6.17
CA VAL A 53 -9.41 2.08 -5.43
C VAL A 53 -9.09 1.85 -3.96
N GLY A 54 -8.14 2.62 -3.41
CA GLY A 54 -7.63 2.38 -2.07
C GLY A 54 -6.70 3.46 -1.57
N THR A 55 -6.13 3.27 -0.39
CA THR A 55 -5.10 4.14 0.19
C THR A 55 -3.88 3.32 0.55
N ALA A 56 -2.72 3.66 -0.01
CA ALA A 56 -1.46 3.08 0.44
C ALA A 56 -0.85 3.94 1.55
N TYR A 57 -0.28 3.27 2.53
CA TYR A 57 0.52 3.84 3.60
C TYR A 57 1.91 3.24 3.55
N CYS A 58 2.93 4.06 3.71
CA CYS A 58 4.30 3.57 3.72
C CYS A 58 5.07 4.11 4.93
N ARG A 59 6.17 3.45 5.26
CA ARG A 59 7.10 3.90 6.29
C ARG A 59 8.52 3.59 5.84
N PRO A 60 9.42 4.58 5.79
CA PRO A 60 10.83 4.32 5.59
C PRO A 60 11.45 3.92 6.93
N VAL A 61 12.36 2.96 6.90
CA VAL A 61 13.12 2.47 8.04
C VAL A 61 14.55 2.28 7.61
N ARG A 62 15.51 2.63 8.47
CA ARG A 62 16.91 2.40 8.14
C ARG A 62 17.20 0.91 8.09
N THR A 63 17.84 0.45 7.01
CA THR A 63 18.22 -0.95 6.84
C THR A 63 19.15 -1.45 7.95
N ASP A 64 19.94 -0.55 8.56
CA ASP A 64 20.83 -0.84 9.69
C ASP A 64 20.17 -0.70 11.08
N SER A 65 18.86 -0.47 11.13
CA SER A 65 18.11 -0.40 12.39
C SER A 65 17.76 -1.79 12.91
N ALA A 66 17.55 -1.90 14.23
CA ALA A 66 17.06 -3.13 14.85
C ALA A 66 15.58 -3.44 14.52
N GLU A 67 14.93 -2.61 13.69
CA GLU A 67 13.62 -2.91 13.13
C GLU A 67 13.82 -3.89 11.98
N GLY A 68 13.78 -5.19 12.29
CA GLY A 68 14.00 -6.25 11.31
C GLY A 68 12.98 -6.25 10.16
N PRO A 69 13.09 -7.21 9.21
CA PRO A 69 12.35 -7.22 7.94
C PRO A 69 10.82 -7.37 8.07
N THR A 70 10.32 -7.56 9.29
CA THR A 70 8.90 -7.71 9.60
C THR A 70 8.43 -6.49 10.36
N MET A 71 7.82 -5.55 9.64
CA MET A 71 7.15 -4.40 10.23
C MET A 71 5.79 -4.84 10.77
N ALA A 72 5.20 -4.12 11.73
CA ALA A 72 3.80 -4.31 12.11
C ALA A 72 2.95 -3.23 11.43
N VAL A 73 1.74 -3.56 10.95
CA VAL A 73 0.88 -2.60 10.22
C VAL A 73 0.63 -1.34 11.04
N GLN A 74 0.44 -1.46 12.36
CA GLN A 74 0.23 -0.31 13.25
C GLN A 74 1.41 0.65 13.24
N ARG A 75 2.63 0.15 13.03
CA ARG A 75 3.84 0.98 12.93
C ARG A 75 3.92 1.74 11.61
N ILE A 76 3.41 1.15 10.52
CA ILE A 76 3.28 1.82 9.22
C ILE A 76 2.23 2.93 9.32
N LEU A 77 1.05 2.62 9.89
CA LEU A 77 -0.01 3.60 10.09
C LEU A 77 0.37 4.74 11.03
N ALA A 78 1.15 4.44 12.08
CA ALA A 78 1.67 5.46 13.00
C ALA A 78 2.69 6.41 12.34
N ALA A 79 3.36 5.99 11.25
CA ALA A 79 4.20 6.89 10.46
C ALA A 79 3.39 7.94 9.72
N ASP A 80 2.11 7.64 9.47
CA ASP A 80 1.14 8.58 8.92
C ASP A 80 1.51 9.09 7.51
N TRP A 81 2.44 8.43 6.80
CA TRP A 81 2.65 8.68 5.38
C TRP A 81 1.66 7.84 4.57
N GLY A 82 0.75 8.48 3.83
CA GLY A 82 -0.18 7.76 2.96
C GLY A 82 -0.76 8.62 1.83
N ALA A 83 -1.17 7.94 0.77
CA ALA A 83 -1.72 8.53 -0.44
C ALA A 83 -2.86 7.64 -1.01
N ALA A 84 -3.89 8.27 -1.58
CA ALA A 84 -5.02 7.58 -2.19
C ALA A 84 -4.73 7.25 -3.66
N TYR A 85 -5.21 6.08 -4.11
CA TYR A 85 -5.21 5.62 -5.49
C TYR A 85 -6.65 5.56 -6.01
N ASN A 86 -6.89 6.28 -7.11
CA ASN A 86 -8.21 6.43 -7.73
C ASN A 86 -8.24 5.90 -9.17
N GLY A 87 -7.39 4.92 -9.50
CA GLY A 87 -7.26 4.36 -10.86
C GLY A 87 -6.17 4.99 -11.73
N THR A 88 -5.38 5.91 -11.19
CA THR A 88 -4.18 6.47 -11.82
C THR A 88 -2.98 6.30 -10.89
N PRO A 89 -1.76 6.08 -11.42
CA PRO A 89 -0.56 5.95 -10.59
C PRO A 89 -0.47 7.08 -9.57
N ALA A 90 -0.29 6.71 -8.32
CA ALA A 90 -0.23 7.62 -7.19
C ALA A 90 1.19 7.72 -6.65
N THR A 91 1.55 8.89 -6.14
CA THR A 91 2.87 9.17 -5.60
C THR A 91 2.77 9.54 -4.13
N LEU A 92 3.65 8.97 -3.31
CA LEU A 92 3.80 9.25 -1.89
C LEU A 92 5.22 9.73 -1.63
N GLU A 93 5.35 10.99 -1.21
CA GLU A 93 6.64 11.57 -0.82
C GLU A 93 6.79 11.55 0.70
N MET A 94 7.91 10.98 1.17
CA MET A 94 8.27 10.88 2.58
C MET A 94 9.56 11.68 2.82
N THR A 95 9.49 12.69 3.69
CA THR A 95 10.63 13.58 4.00
C THR A 95 11.30 13.26 5.34
N GLY A 96 10.83 12.22 6.03
CA GLY A 96 11.31 11.80 7.33
C GLY A 96 10.81 10.41 7.71
N LEU A 97 11.27 9.90 8.85
CA LEU A 97 10.88 8.57 9.32
C LEU A 97 9.39 8.48 9.72
N LEU A 98 8.81 9.58 10.20
CA LEU A 98 7.40 9.68 10.63
C LEU A 98 6.87 11.09 10.27
N ARG A 99 5.59 11.20 9.90
CA ARG A 99 4.87 12.46 9.65
C ARG A 99 4.23 13.03 10.91
N HIS A 100 3.89 12.16 11.87
CA HIS A 100 3.04 12.52 12.99
C HIS A 100 3.65 13.61 13.88
N ALA A 101 2.79 14.39 14.54
CA ALA A 101 3.08 15.72 15.05
C ALA A 101 3.04 15.80 16.59
N ASP A 102 3.52 14.76 17.29
CA ASP A 102 3.66 14.75 18.76
C ASP A 102 4.86 15.57 19.28
N GLY A 103 5.51 16.36 18.43
CA GLY A 103 6.40 17.45 18.84
C GLY A 103 7.85 17.04 19.13
N GLU A 104 8.15 15.75 19.11
CA GLU A 104 9.53 15.28 19.07
C GLU A 104 10.01 15.36 17.62
N ALA A 105 11.15 16.01 17.39
CA ALA A 105 11.76 16.08 16.07
C ALA A 105 12.04 14.66 15.58
N PHE A 106 11.16 14.13 14.72
CA PHE A 106 11.41 12.84 14.09
C PHE A 106 12.68 12.96 13.25
N ALA A 107 13.58 11.99 13.42
CA ALA A 107 14.81 11.95 12.66
C ALA A 107 14.46 12.09 11.17
N GLY A 108 15.00 13.15 10.57
CA GLY A 108 14.94 13.35 9.14
C GLY A 108 15.62 12.19 8.42
N LEU A 109 15.46 12.17 7.11
CA LEU A 109 16.26 11.26 6.30
C LEU A 109 17.71 11.77 6.31
N ASP A 110 18.60 11.00 6.92
CA ASP A 110 20.04 11.18 6.78
C ASP A 110 20.44 10.86 5.33
N GLU A 111 21.16 11.78 4.68
CA GLU A 111 21.76 11.54 3.38
C GLU A 111 22.78 10.39 3.45
N GLN A 112 23.02 9.73 2.32
CA GLN A 112 23.97 8.60 2.19
C GLN A 112 23.66 7.42 3.12
N ARG A 113 22.43 7.32 3.63
CA ARG A 113 21.93 6.15 4.36
C ARG A 113 21.00 5.31 3.49
N GLN A 114 20.99 4.02 3.76
CA GLN A 114 20.08 3.07 3.12
C GLN A 114 18.79 2.94 3.95
N TYR A 115 17.66 2.95 3.25
CA TYR A 115 16.34 2.79 3.84
C TYR A 115 15.57 1.68 3.13
N ASP A 116 14.86 0.91 3.93
CA ASP A 116 13.86 -0.06 3.51
C ASP A 116 12.48 0.61 3.64
N VAL A 117 11.62 0.42 2.63
CA VAL A 117 10.28 1.01 2.62
C VAL A 117 9.23 -0.08 2.73
N HIS A 118 8.49 -0.05 3.84
CA HIS A 118 7.36 -0.95 4.06
C HIS A 118 6.08 -0.26 3.67
N CYS A 119 5.32 -0.86 2.76
CA CYS A 119 4.05 -0.32 2.30
C CYS A 119 2.88 -1.28 2.60
N TRP A 120 1.72 -0.68 2.82
CA TRP A 120 0.50 -1.38 3.18
C TRP A 120 -0.71 -0.66 2.57
N ALA A 121 -1.60 -1.41 1.95
CA ALA A 121 -2.78 -0.85 1.28
C ALA A 121 -4.06 -1.12 2.09
N LYS A 122 -4.92 -0.11 2.12
CA LYS A 122 -6.26 -0.12 2.71
C LYS A 122 -7.29 0.05 1.61
N ASP A 123 -8.32 -0.78 1.64
CA ASP A 123 -9.48 -0.67 0.76
C ASP A 123 -10.25 0.65 0.97
N ALA A 124 -10.84 1.19 -0.09
CA ALA A 124 -11.76 2.33 -0.07
C ALA A 124 -13.23 1.91 0.06
N ALA A 125 -13.54 0.61 0.04
CA ALA A 125 -14.91 0.09 0.12
C ALA A 125 -15.62 0.52 1.41
N VAL A 126 -16.90 0.82 1.22
CA VAL A 126 -17.84 1.15 2.28
C VAL A 126 -18.96 0.11 2.25
N ASP A 127 -19.52 -0.22 3.41
CA ASP A 127 -20.68 -1.12 3.47
C ASP A 127 -21.94 -0.46 2.87
N GLY A 128 -23.05 -1.22 2.80
CA GLY A 128 -24.34 -0.70 2.34
C GLY A 128 -24.92 0.45 3.18
N GLY A 129 -24.31 0.76 4.33
CA GLY A 129 -24.59 1.92 5.17
C GLY A 129 -23.64 3.10 4.97
N GLY A 130 -22.67 3.01 4.05
CA GLY A 130 -21.68 4.05 3.78
C GLY A 130 -20.55 4.12 4.82
N LEU A 131 -20.41 3.11 5.69
CA LEU A 131 -19.33 3.03 6.66
C LEU A 131 -18.13 2.30 6.04
N SER A 132 -16.94 2.89 6.12
CA SER A 132 -15.70 2.22 5.71
C SER A 132 -15.48 0.99 6.57
N ARG A 133 -15.56 -0.20 5.98
CA ARG A 133 -15.19 -1.44 6.67
C ARG A 133 -13.71 -1.71 6.42
N PRO A 134 -12.93 -2.03 7.46
CA PRO A 134 -11.50 -2.25 7.25
C PRO A 134 -11.24 -3.61 6.60
N ASN A 135 -11.00 -3.63 5.28
CA ASN A 135 -10.37 -4.74 4.58
C ASN A 135 -8.87 -4.44 4.43
N TYR A 136 -8.04 -5.40 4.82
CA TYR A 136 -6.62 -5.19 5.12
C TYR A 136 -5.73 -6.16 4.36
N MET A 137 -4.76 -5.64 3.58
CA MET A 137 -3.78 -6.50 2.89
C MET A 137 -2.74 -7.04 3.87
N SER A 138 -2.16 -8.21 3.60
CA SER A 138 -0.86 -8.58 4.18
C SER A 138 0.25 -7.69 3.58
N GLN A 139 1.24 -7.31 4.38
CA GLN A 139 2.31 -6.38 3.98
C GLN A 139 2.99 -6.75 2.65
N ALA A 140 3.33 -5.71 1.88
CA ALA A 140 4.16 -5.81 0.70
C ALA A 140 5.45 -4.98 0.89
N TYR A 141 6.53 -5.44 0.28
CA TYR A 141 7.81 -4.77 0.32
C TYR A 141 8.09 -4.12 -1.04
N ALA A 142 8.51 -2.86 -1.03
CA ALA A 142 8.90 -2.17 -2.25
C ALA A 142 10.32 -2.63 -2.64
N ASP A 143 10.42 -3.71 -3.41
CA ASP A 143 11.70 -4.15 -3.98
C ASP A 143 12.03 -3.34 -5.23
N ALA A 144 12.88 -2.32 -5.11
CA ALA A 144 13.70 -1.92 -6.23
C ALA A 144 14.85 -2.95 -6.36
N ALA A 145 15.01 -3.57 -7.52
CA ALA A 145 16.27 -4.23 -7.84
C ALA A 145 17.36 -3.16 -7.95
N VAL A 146 18.00 -2.81 -6.83
CA VAL A 146 19.21 -1.99 -6.79
C VAL A 146 20.38 -2.86 -7.26
N ALA A 147 20.36 -3.25 -8.53
CA ALA A 147 21.51 -3.73 -9.31
C ALA A 147 21.03 -4.15 -10.71
N ALA A 148 20.99 -3.22 -11.66
CA ALA A 148 21.37 -3.63 -13.00
C ALA A 148 22.85 -4.04 -12.93
N THR A 149 23.15 -5.33 -13.07
CA THR A 149 24.51 -5.90 -13.07
C THR A 149 25.44 -5.27 -14.10
N ALA A 150 24.90 -4.51 -15.05
CA ALA A 150 25.65 -3.75 -16.05
C ALA A 150 26.18 -2.38 -15.57
N ALA A 151 25.70 -1.84 -14.44
CA ALA A 151 26.15 -0.54 -13.91
C ALA A 151 25.94 -0.43 -12.38
N PRO A 152 26.78 -1.06 -11.56
CA PRO A 152 26.66 -0.98 -10.10
C PRO A 152 27.11 0.40 -9.59
N GLN A 153 26.16 1.24 -9.17
CA GLN A 153 26.43 2.38 -8.30
C GLN A 153 26.26 1.93 -6.84
N GLY A 154 27.35 1.42 -6.26
CA GLY A 154 27.61 1.40 -4.82
C GLY A 154 26.67 0.59 -3.91
N GLY A 155 27.19 -0.53 -3.37
CA GLY A 155 26.65 -1.15 -2.16
C GLY A 155 26.52 -2.67 -2.25
N THR A 156 27.63 -3.40 -2.13
CA THR A 156 27.58 -4.82 -1.78
C THR A 156 27.71 -4.95 -0.26
N THR A 157 26.93 -5.83 0.34
CA THR A 157 27.46 -6.69 1.41
C THR A 157 27.02 -8.11 1.11
N ALA A 158 28.02 -8.91 0.76
CA ALA A 158 27.91 -10.36 0.70
C ALA A 158 27.73 -10.92 2.12
N GLY A 159 27.05 -12.06 2.22
CA GLY A 159 27.26 -13.01 3.32
C GLY A 159 28.63 -13.66 3.25
#